data_AF-A0A1G8VKM3-F1
#
_entry.id   AF-A0A1G8VKM3-F1
#
_cell.length_a   1.000
_cell.length_b   1.000
_cell.length_c   1.000
_cell.angle_alpha   90.00
_cell.angle_beta   90.00
_cell.angle_gamma   90.00
#
_symmetry.space_group_name_H-M   'P 1'
#
loop_
_entity.id
_entity.type
_entity.pdbx_description
1 polymer ?
#
loop_
_entity_poly.entity_id
_entity_poly.type
_entity_poly.pdbx_seq_one_letter_code
_entity_poly.pdbx_strand_id
1 'polypeptide(L)'
;MCRRRPSAPERAVAAGTVDTGYVRISRGMALFLLAFGVWSWLLWPTFLRNILGDEQSWSNGAPTAFLWVHVVIAVVSLVLGTVIGVFGLRAYRASRDG
;
A
#
# COMPACT_ATOMS: atom_id res chain seq x y z
N MET A 1 -48.38 -26.25 14.79
CA MET A 1 -47.55 -25.12 15.26
C MET A 1 -47.01 -24.37 14.05
N CYS A 2 -47.52 -23.16 13.78
CA CYS A 2 -47.15 -22.30 12.64
C CYS A 2 -45.78 -21.66 12.85
N ARG A 3 -44.83 -21.92 11.95
CA ARG A 3 -43.58 -21.16 11.88
C ARG A 3 -43.91 -19.76 11.33
N ARG A 4 -43.89 -18.72 12.18
CA ARG A 4 -44.03 -17.33 11.73
C ARG A 4 -42.95 -17.05 10.68
N ARG A 5 -43.35 -16.58 9.49
CA ARG A 5 -42.41 -16.06 8.50
C ARG A 5 -42.02 -14.64 8.96
N PRO A 6 -40.71 -14.30 9.03
CA PRO A 6 -40.28 -12.95 9.35
C PRO A 6 -40.82 -11.96 8.30
N SER A 7 -41.24 -10.78 8.75
CA SER A 7 -41.69 -9.67 7.91
C SER A 7 -40.55 -9.11 7.06
N ALA A 8 -40.88 -8.56 5.88
CA ALA A 8 -39.92 -8.03 4.88
C ALA A 8 -38.75 -7.19 5.42
N PRO A 9 -38.90 -6.27 6.41
CA PRO A 9 -37.77 -5.52 6.95
C PRO A 9 -36.73 -6.41 7.66
N GLU A 10 -37.16 -7.51 8.30
CA GLU A 10 -36.26 -8.44 9.00
C GLU A 10 -35.49 -9.35 8.03
N ARG A 11 -36.04 -9.59 6.84
CA ARG A 11 -35.31 -10.22 5.72
C ARG A 11 -34.27 -9.28 5.10
N ALA A 12 -34.54 -7.97 5.06
CA ALA A 12 -33.56 -6.98 4.61
C ALA A 12 -32.42 -6.80 5.64
N VAL A 13 -32.73 -6.90 6.94
CA VAL A 13 -31.72 -6.85 8.02
C VAL A 13 -30.90 -8.15 8.12
N ALA A 14 -31.49 -9.33 7.87
CA ALA A 14 -30.76 -10.61 7.80
C ALA A 14 -30.01 -10.81 6.47
N ALA A 15 -30.49 -10.21 5.38
CA ALA A 15 -29.70 -9.91 4.18
C ALA A 15 -28.87 -8.63 4.36
N GLY A 16 -28.53 -8.30 5.61
CA GLY A 16 -27.50 -7.36 6.01
C GLY A 16 -26.11 -7.85 5.61
N THR A 17 -25.93 -8.14 4.32
CA THR A 17 -24.75 -7.65 3.63
C THR A 17 -24.79 -6.15 3.80
N VAL A 18 -24.02 -5.69 4.78
CA VAL A 18 -23.53 -4.34 4.86
C VAL A 18 -23.03 -3.96 3.47
N ASP A 19 -23.86 -3.26 2.72
CA ASP A 19 -23.52 -2.62 1.45
C ASP A 19 -22.72 -1.35 1.78
N THR A 20 -21.57 -1.56 2.41
CA THR A 20 -20.47 -0.62 2.27
C THR A 20 -19.88 -0.99 0.93
N GLY A 21 -20.15 -0.19 -0.10
CA GLY A 21 -19.68 -0.38 -1.47
C GLY A 21 -18.38 -1.17 -1.50
N TYR A 22 -18.51 -2.46 -1.77
CA TYR A 22 -17.51 -3.46 -1.43
C TYR A 22 -16.26 -3.14 -2.24
N VAL A 23 -15.26 -2.51 -1.63
CA VAL A 23 -13.91 -2.46 -2.20
C VAL A 23 -13.40 -3.89 -2.15
N ARG A 24 -13.83 -4.70 -3.12
CA ARG A 24 -13.29 -6.03 -3.39
C ARG A 24 -11.88 -5.73 -3.86
N ILE A 25 -10.89 -5.83 -2.98
CA ILE A 25 -9.49 -5.93 -3.43
C ILE A 25 -9.43 -7.24 -4.21
N SER A 26 -9.59 -7.14 -5.54
CA SER A 26 -9.49 -8.30 -6.43
C SER A 26 -8.09 -8.89 -6.26
N ARG A 27 -7.94 -10.21 -6.47
CA ARG A 27 -6.62 -10.87 -6.37
C ARG A 27 -5.58 -10.17 -7.27
N GLY A 28 -6.02 -9.60 -8.39
CA GLY A 28 -5.20 -8.78 -9.27
C GLY A 28 -4.79 -7.44 -8.65
N MET A 29 -5.70 -6.74 -7.97
CA MET A 29 -5.40 -5.49 -7.26
C MET A 29 -4.40 -5.73 -6.11
N ALA A 30 -4.55 -6.83 -5.36
CA ALA A 30 -3.60 -7.20 -4.32
C ALA A 30 -2.21 -7.46 -4.89
N LEU A 31 -2.11 -8.20 -6.01
CA LEU A 31 -0.84 -8.46 -6.69
C LEU A 31 -0.23 -7.18 -7.26
N PHE A 32 -1.06 -6.30 -7.83
CA PHE A 32 -0.63 -5.00 -8.33
C PHE A 32 -0.06 -4.13 -7.21
N LEU A 33 -0.73 -4.02 -6.06
CA LEU A 33 -0.23 -3.28 -4.90
C LEU A 33 1.09 -3.86 -4.36
N LEU A 34 1.23 -5.18 -4.37
CA LEU A 34 2.46 -5.86 -3.96
C LEU A 34 3.60 -5.58 -4.94
N ALA A 35 3.37 -5.75 -6.24
CA ALA A 35 4.34 -5.46 -7.30
C ALA A 35 4.71 -3.97 -7.31
N PHE A 36 3.73 -3.09 -7.17
CA PHE A 36 3.94 -1.64 -7.09
C PHE A 36 4.75 -1.25 -5.86
N GLY A 37 4.46 -1.84 -4.70
CA GLY A 37 5.22 -1.64 -3.47
C GLY A 37 6.69 -2.08 -3.63
N VAL A 38 6.92 -3.27 -4.18
CA VAL A 38 8.28 -3.79 -4.42
C VAL A 38 9.03 -2.96 -5.46
N TRP A 39 8.38 -2.63 -6.58
CA TRP A 39 8.96 -1.78 -7.63
C TRP A 39 9.33 -0.41 -7.09
N SER A 40 8.42 0.24 -6.37
CA SER A 40 8.67 1.53 -5.74
C SER A 40 9.85 1.44 -4.76
N TRP A 41 9.89 0.39 -3.94
CA TRP A 41 10.99 0.14 -3.01
C TRP A 41 12.36 -0.04 -3.70
N LEU A 42 12.40 -0.63 -4.89
CA LEU A 42 13.64 -0.73 -5.69
C LEU A 42 14.03 0.60 -6.37
N LEU A 43 13.04 1.41 -6.72
CA LEU A 43 13.25 2.67 -7.43
C LEU A 43 13.87 3.74 -6.54
N TRP A 44 13.41 3.86 -5.29
CA TRP A 44 13.87 4.91 -4.35
C TRP A 44 15.37 4.85 -4.00
N PRO A 45 15.98 3.70 -3.64
CA PRO A 45 17.42 3.61 -3.37
C PRO A 45 18.26 3.97 -4.60
N THR A 46 17.78 3.59 -5.79
CA THR A 46 18.45 3.88 -7.06
C THR A 46 18.42 5.38 -7.34
N PHE A 47 17.26 6.01 -7.18
CA PHE A 47 17.11 7.46 -7.30
C PHE A 47 17.96 8.22 -6.28
N LEU A 48 17.99 7.76 -5.02
CA LEU A 48 18.79 8.38 -3.97
C LEU A 48 20.30 8.31 -4.28
N ARG A 49 20.79 7.18 -4.82
CA ARG A 49 22.18 7.07 -5.28
C ARG A 49 22.50 8.03 -6.42
N ASN A 50 21.59 8.21 -7.36
CA ASN A 50 21.77 9.16 -8.46
C ASN A 50 21.86 10.60 -7.94
N ILE A 51 20.96 10.98 -7.02
CA ILE A 51 20.96 12.31 -6.40
C ILE A 51 22.24 12.53 -5.58
N LEU A 52 22.73 11.54 -4.84
CA LEU A 52 23.99 11.66 -4.10
C LEU A 52 25.21 11.87 -5.02
N GLY A 53 25.14 11.43 -6.27
CA GLY A 53 26.17 11.67 -7.28
C GLY A 53 25.99 12.96 -8.09
N ASP A 54 24.88 13.67 -7.90
CA ASP A 54 24.56 14.89 -8.65
C ASP A 54 25.35 16.09 -8.11
N GLU A 55 25.86 16.94 -9.01
CA GLU A 55 26.63 18.14 -8.67
C GLU A 55 25.81 19.13 -7.83
N GLN A 56 24.50 19.21 -8.08
CA GLN A 56 23.56 20.11 -7.41
C GLN A 56 23.30 19.72 -5.95
N SER A 57 23.61 18.48 -5.58
CA SER A 57 23.52 17.99 -4.20
C SER A 57 24.63 18.49 -3.30
N TRP A 58 25.72 18.99 -3.88
CA TRP A 58 26.93 19.39 -3.15
C TRP A 58 27.36 20.81 -3.51
N SER A 59 27.57 21.64 -2.50
CA SER A 59 28.12 22.98 -2.68
C SER A 59 29.32 23.17 -1.76
N ASN A 60 30.51 23.33 -2.33
CA ASN A 60 31.77 23.47 -1.57
C ASN A 60 31.99 22.35 -0.54
N GLY A 61 31.56 21.12 -0.85
CA GLY A 61 31.64 19.97 0.05
C GLY A 61 30.55 19.89 1.13
N ALA A 62 29.62 20.85 1.18
CA ALA A 62 28.45 20.82 2.06
C ALA A 62 27.20 20.30 1.33
N PRO A 63 26.34 19.51 2.01
CA PRO A 63 25.08 19.06 1.43
C PRO A 63 24.11 20.23 1.25
N THR A 64 23.50 20.32 0.07
CA THR A 64 22.54 21.40 -0.26
C THR A 64 21.13 21.08 0.22
N ALA A 65 20.24 22.08 0.22
CA ALA A 65 18.82 21.87 0.48
C ALA A 65 18.17 20.90 -0.53
N PHE A 66 18.65 20.91 -1.79
CA PHE A 66 18.22 19.97 -2.82
C PHE A 66 18.47 18.52 -2.38
N LEU A 67 19.66 18.21 -1.86
CA LEU A 67 19.96 16.88 -1.34
C LEU A 67 19.02 16.52 -0.18
N TRP A 68 18.87 17.41 0.80
CA TRP A 68 18.07 17.13 2.00
C TRP A 68 16.60 16.85 1.70
N VAL A 69 15.97 17.64 0.84
CA VAL A 69 14.57 17.44 0.44
C VAL A 69 14.41 16.06 -0.20
N HIS A 70 15.30 15.67 -1.11
CA HIS A 70 15.21 14.39 -1.78
C HIS A 70 15.53 13.21 -0.85
N VAL A 71 16.48 13.35 0.06
CA VAL A 71 16.77 12.33 1.09
C VAL A 71 15.55 12.10 1.97
N VAL A 72 14.92 13.16 2.47
CA VAL A 72 13.72 13.05 3.32
C VAL A 72 12.56 12.40 2.55
N ILE A 73 12.29 12.85 1.32
CA ILE A 73 11.25 12.25 0.47
C ILE A 73 11.54 10.77 0.22
N ALA A 74 12.79 10.40 -0.07
CA ALA A 74 13.19 9.01 -0.30
C ALA A 74 13.00 8.15 0.96
N VAL A 75 13.38 8.64 2.14
CA VAL A 75 13.19 7.92 3.42
C VAL A 75 11.72 7.71 3.72
N VAL A 76 10.90 8.76 3.64
CA VAL A 76 9.44 8.66 3.86
C VAL A 76 8.83 7.65 2.89
N SER A 77 9.22 7.72 1.62
CA SER A 77 8.71 6.81 0.59
C SER A 77 9.17 5.37 0.79
N LEU A 78 10.40 5.14 1.26
CA LEU A 78 10.89 3.82 1.63
C LEU A 78 10.11 3.22 2.79
N VAL A 79 9.79 4.02 3.82
CA VAL A 79 8.96 3.57 4.95
C VAL A 79 7.57 3.17 4.46
N LEU A 80 6.91 4.03 3.68
CA LEU A 80 5.58 3.73 3.12
C LEU A 80 5.61 2.49 2.21
N GLY A 81 6.61 2.39 1.32
CA GLY A 81 6.82 1.23 0.45
C GLY A 81 7.06 -0.07 1.23
N THR A 82 7.83 0.00 2.32
CA THR A 82 8.07 -1.15 3.21
C THR A 82 6.79 -1.58 3.91
N VAL A 83 5.98 -0.64 4.41
CA VAL A 83 4.69 -0.92 5.04
C VAL A 83 3.75 -1.61 4.05
N ILE A 84 3.61 -1.08 2.83
CA ILE A 84 2.79 -1.68 1.76
C ILE A 84 3.32 -3.06 1.35
N GLY A 85 4.64 -3.21 1.19
CA GLY A 85 5.28 -4.48 0.84
C GLY A 85 5.04 -5.56 1.89
N VAL A 86 5.16 -5.21 3.18
CA VAL A 86 4.85 -6.11 4.30
C VAL A 86 3.37 -6.49 4.32
N PHE A 87 2.46 -5.54 4.08
CA PHE A 87 1.02 -5.83 3.99
C PHE A 87 0.69 -6.73 2.81
N GLY A 88 1.29 -6.50 1.64
CA GLY A 88 1.13 -7.37 0.47
C GLY A 88 1.66 -8.78 0.73
N LEU A 89 2.84 -8.91 1.35
CA LEU A 89 3.41 -10.21 1.72
C LEU A 89 2.53 -10.95 2.74
N ARG A 90 1.95 -10.22 3.71
CA ARG A 90 1.00 -10.80 4.68
C ARG A 90 -0.29 -11.25 3.99
N ALA A 91 -0.85 -10.46 3.09
CA ALA A 91 -2.03 -10.84 2.30
C ALA A 91 -1.77 -12.06 1.41
N TYR A 92 -0.57 -12.17 0.84
CA TYR A 92 -0.15 -13.32 0.02
C TYR A 92 0.07 -14.60 0.82
N ARG A 93 0.50 -14.49 2.09
CA ARG A 93 0.60 -15.63 3.01
C ARG A 93 -0.77 -16.08 3.51
N ALA A 94 -1.64 -15.15 3.93
CA ALA A 94 -2.99 -15.46 4.39
C ALA A 94 -3.88 -16.12 3.32
N SER A 95 -3.57 -15.92 2.03
CA SER A 95 -4.27 -16.57 0.92
C SER A 95 -3.71 -17.94 0.52
N ARG A 96 -2.68 -18.44 1.22
CA ARG A 96 -2.18 -19.82 1.09
C ARG A 96 -2.62 -20.75 2.21
N ASP A 97 -3.01 -20.20 3.35
CA ASP A 97 -3.41 -20.96 4.55
C ASP A 97 -4.93 -21.27 4.59
N GLY A 98 -5.67 -20.99 3.51
CA GLY A 98 -7.09 -21.32 3.34
C GLY A 98 -7.37 -21.88 1.95
#